data_AF-A0A2G9TA07-F1
#
_entry.id   AF-A0A2G9TA07-F1
#
_cell.length_a   1.000
_cell.length_b   1.000
_cell.length_c   1.000
_cell.angle_alpha   90.00
_cell.angle_beta   90.00
_cell.angle_gamma   90.00
#
_symmetry.space_group_name_H-M   'P 1'
#
loop_
_entity.id
_entity.type
_entity.pdbx_description
1 polymer ?
#
loop_
_entity_poly.entity_id
_entity_poly.type
_entity_poly.pdbx_seq_one_letter_code
_entity_poly.pdbx_strand_id
1 'polypeptide(L)'
;CHAQANWHLPSTGPDPGPSVLACLYRSAYDEENPLSKKCGVEVRRVLHTRAVRVNLIPDIEDACREALSEYCSNNVKPMEEMSCLQDNFEKKEFIKRHPGCHKEIVRFTEMESKDTKLNRALTKACKPVIKAHCEQFANEEIDHGDVMECLLNNKDQPEMTSKCRSYVNHFELISLRDYHFSYKFQKACAADIDKHCQDHGNDK
;
A
#
# COMPACT_ATOMS: atom_id res chain seq x y z
N CYS A 1 -8.56 15.74 9.70
CA CYS A 1 -8.43 14.63 10.68
C CYS A 1 -9.35 14.71 11.90
N HIS A 2 -10.18 15.75 12.11
CA HIS A 2 -11.12 15.86 13.26
C HIS A 2 -10.58 15.47 14.65
N ALA A 3 -9.25 15.51 14.85
CA ALA A 3 -8.65 15.18 16.13
C ALA A 3 -9.10 16.22 17.16
N GLN A 4 -9.47 15.76 18.36
CA GLN A 4 -9.82 16.68 19.44
C GLN A 4 -8.59 17.50 19.85
N ALA A 5 -8.78 18.74 20.32
CA ALA A 5 -7.68 19.63 20.70
C ALA A 5 -6.78 19.04 21.80
N ASN A 6 -7.33 18.16 22.63
CA ASN A 6 -6.67 17.44 23.72
C ASN A 6 -6.17 16.03 23.33
N TRP A 7 -5.95 15.75 22.04
CA TRP A 7 -5.46 14.44 21.55
C TRP A 7 -4.19 13.91 22.24
N HIS A 8 -3.38 14.81 22.82
CA HIS A 8 -2.13 14.52 23.50
C HIS A 8 -2.29 14.26 25.01
N LEU A 9 -3.50 14.41 25.56
CA LEU A 9 -3.80 14.21 26.97
C LEU A 9 -4.48 12.85 27.21
N PRO A 10 -4.29 12.23 28.38
CA PRO A 10 -5.04 11.03 28.76
C PRO A 10 -6.55 11.32 28.77
N SER A 11 -7.31 10.57 27.97
CA SER A 11 -8.77 10.67 27.88
C SER A 11 -9.44 9.47 28.55
N THR A 12 -10.63 9.68 29.11
CA THR A 12 -11.49 8.60 29.64
C THR A 12 -12.35 7.93 28.55
N GLY A 13 -12.27 8.41 27.30
CA GLY A 13 -12.95 7.84 26.13
C GLY A 13 -12.07 6.89 25.30
N PRO A 14 -12.57 6.40 24.15
CA PRO A 14 -11.78 5.59 23.21
C PRO A 14 -10.49 6.32 22.82
N ASP A 15 -9.37 5.59 22.78
CA ASP A 15 -8.07 6.14 22.38
C ASP A 15 -8.15 6.68 20.94
N PRO A 16 -7.95 8.01 20.72
CA PRO A 16 -7.97 8.58 19.37
C PRO A 16 -6.71 8.23 18.56
N GLY A 17 -5.67 7.68 19.18
CA GLY A 17 -4.38 7.36 18.60
C GLY A 17 -4.44 6.64 17.25
N PRO A 18 -5.21 5.53 17.11
CA PRO A 18 -5.36 4.82 15.84
C PRO A 18 -5.91 5.70 14.71
N SER A 19 -6.97 6.48 14.98
CA SER A 19 -7.59 7.35 13.98
C SER A 19 -6.69 8.52 13.56
N VAL A 20 -5.95 9.09 14.50
CA VAL A 20 -4.96 10.14 14.21
C VAL A 20 -3.83 9.59 13.35
N LEU A 21 -3.29 8.41 13.70
CA LEU A 21 -2.23 7.76 12.93
C LEU A 21 -2.70 7.40 11.51
N ALA A 22 -3.93 6.91 11.34
CA ALA A 22 -4.53 6.63 10.04
C ALA A 22 -4.63 7.88 9.16
N CYS A 23 -5.03 9.00 9.76
CA CYS A 23 -5.15 10.25 9.02
C CYS A 23 -3.78 10.81 8.62
N LEU A 24 -2.83 10.85 9.57
CA LEU A 24 -1.46 11.27 9.31
C LEU A 24 -0.80 10.39 8.24
N TYR A 25 -1.06 9.08 8.29
CA TYR A 25 -0.61 8.15 7.27
C TYR A 25 -1.06 8.56 5.88
N ARG A 26 -2.37 8.78 5.66
CA ARG A 26 -2.88 9.20 4.34
C ARG A 26 -2.25 10.52 3.88
N SER A 27 -2.19 11.51 4.77
CA SER A 27 -1.56 12.80 4.46
C SER A 27 -0.04 12.71 4.22
N ALA A 28 0.63 11.66 4.70
CA ALA A 28 2.06 11.45 4.45
C ALA A 28 2.36 11.02 3.00
N TYR A 29 1.35 10.51 2.28
CA TYR A 29 1.47 10.08 0.88
C TYR A 29 0.65 10.95 -0.10
N ASP A 30 -0.15 11.89 0.43
CA ASP A 30 -0.86 12.92 -0.32
C ASP A 30 0.13 13.88 -0.99
N GLU A 31 -0.05 14.12 -2.29
CA GLU A 31 0.79 15.02 -3.09
C GLU A 31 0.23 16.43 -3.19
N GLU A 32 -1.09 16.58 -3.05
CA GLU A 32 -1.76 17.88 -3.12
C GLU A 32 -1.66 18.61 -1.78
N ASN A 33 -1.84 17.86 -0.69
CA ASN A 33 -1.84 18.39 0.68
C ASN A 33 -0.92 17.57 1.60
N PRO A 34 0.41 17.54 1.33
CA PRO A 34 1.34 16.74 2.09
C PRO A 34 1.51 17.25 3.53
N LEU A 35 1.86 16.33 4.43
CA LEU A 35 2.35 16.71 5.75
C LEU A 35 3.65 17.53 5.65
N SER A 36 3.93 18.31 6.70
CA SER A 36 5.26 18.89 6.87
C SER A 36 6.34 17.80 6.83
N LYS A 37 7.49 18.10 6.22
CA LYS A 37 8.59 17.13 6.03
C LYS A 37 8.94 16.37 7.32
N LYS A 38 9.10 17.09 8.43
CA LYS A 38 9.44 16.47 9.74
C LYS A 38 8.35 15.51 10.22
N CYS A 39 7.08 15.86 10.04
CA CYS A 39 5.97 15.01 10.44
C CYS A 39 5.86 13.77 9.52
N GLY A 40 6.00 13.94 8.21
CA GLY A 40 5.99 12.84 7.25
C GLY A 40 7.05 11.78 7.54
N VAL A 41 8.30 12.21 7.83
CA VAL A 41 9.39 11.30 8.21
C VAL A 41 9.02 10.44 9.41
N GLU A 42 8.52 11.04 10.49
CA GLU A 42 8.16 10.30 11.70
C GLU A 42 6.97 9.37 11.49
N VAL A 43 5.96 9.80 10.74
CA VAL A 43 4.80 8.97 10.41
C VAL A 43 5.25 7.72 9.65
N ARG A 44 6.06 7.87 8.60
CA ARG A 44 6.58 6.73 7.82
C ARG A 44 7.47 5.83 8.67
N ARG A 45 8.35 6.39 9.52
CA ARG A 45 9.20 5.61 10.43
C ARG A 45 8.37 4.73 11.38
N VAL A 46 7.31 5.28 11.98
CA VAL A 46 6.41 4.55 12.87
C VAL A 46 5.71 3.41 12.11
N LEU A 47 5.26 3.67 10.89
CA LEU A 47 4.57 2.68 10.05
C LEU A 47 5.49 1.53 9.63
N HIS A 48 6.71 1.82 9.15
CA HIS A 48 7.68 0.77 8.80
C HIS A 48 8.04 -0.10 10.00
N THR A 49 8.24 0.51 11.18
CA THR A 49 8.64 -0.20 12.39
C THR A 49 7.54 -1.12 12.90
N ARG A 50 6.27 -0.70 12.80
CA ARG A 50 5.13 -1.45 13.35
C ARG A 50 4.63 -2.57 12.44
N ALA A 51 5.13 -2.65 11.20
CA ALA A 51 4.58 -3.45 10.10
C ALA A 51 3.12 -3.06 9.80
N VAL A 52 2.78 -2.80 8.55
CA VAL A 52 1.43 -2.36 8.20
C VAL A 52 0.44 -3.51 8.38
N ARG A 53 -0.19 -3.57 9.55
CA ARG A 53 -1.28 -4.49 9.85
C ARG A 53 -2.61 -3.81 9.52
N VAL A 54 -3.62 -4.61 9.19
CA VAL A 54 -4.97 -4.07 8.93
C VAL A 54 -5.48 -3.24 10.11
N ASN A 55 -5.26 -3.68 11.36
CA ASN A 55 -5.66 -2.95 12.55
C ASN A 55 -4.88 -1.65 12.83
N LEU A 56 -3.79 -1.39 12.10
CA LEU A 56 -3.09 -0.10 12.14
C LEU A 56 -3.64 0.88 11.10
N ILE A 57 -4.54 0.41 10.21
CA ILE A 57 -5.27 1.22 9.25
C ILE A 57 -6.77 1.09 9.57
N PRO A 58 -7.29 1.85 10.56
CA PRO A 58 -8.69 1.85 10.96
C PRO A 58 -9.69 1.89 9.80
N ASP A 59 -9.42 2.67 8.75
CA ASP A 59 -10.29 2.73 7.57
C ASP A 59 -10.42 1.35 6.89
N ILE A 60 -9.30 0.61 6.76
CA ILE A 60 -9.30 -0.75 6.22
C ILE A 60 -9.91 -1.72 7.25
N GLU A 61 -9.55 -1.61 8.53
CA GLU A 61 -10.11 -2.50 9.55
C GLU A 61 -11.64 -2.42 9.59
N ASP A 62 -12.19 -1.21 9.59
CA ASP A 62 -13.62 -0.98 9.66
C ASP A 62 -14.31 -1.37 8.35
N ALA A 63 -13.75 -1.00 7.20
CA ALA A 63 -14.33 -1.33 5.90
C ALA A 63 -14.24 -2.83 5.56
N CYS A 64 -13.22 -3.54 6.06
CA CYS A 64 -12.92 -4.93 5.72
C CYS A 64 -13.29 -5.93 6.81
N ARG A 65 -13.94 -5.51 7.90
CA ARG A 65 -14.27 -6.40 9.04
C ARG A 65 -15.01 -7.67 8.59
N GLU A 66 -16.02 -7.52 7.73
CA GLU A 66 -16.80 -8.64 7.20
C GLU A 66 -15.99 -9.48 6.21
N ALA A 67 -15.26 -8.83 5.29
CA ALA A 67 -14.39 -9.50 4.33
C ALA A 67 -13.29 -10.33 5.01
N LEU A 68 -12.71 -9.83 6.10
CA LEU A 68 -11.73 -10.56 6.91
C LEU A 68 -12.34 -11.82 7.53
N SER A 69 -13.56 -11.72 8.07
CA SER A 69 -14.26 -12.88 8.64
C SER A 69 -14.57 -13.92 7.56
N GLU A 70 -14.94 -13.47 6.36
CA GLU A 70 -15.37 -14.36 5.29
C GLU A 70 -14.19 -15.02 4.54
N TYR A 71 -13.18 -14.24 4.18
CA TYR A 71 -12.08 -14.70 3.31
C TYR A 71 -10.82 -15.09 4.08
N CYS A 72 -10.61 -14.53 5.28
CA CYS A 72 -9.32 -14.53 5.96
C CYS A 72 -9.35 -15.14 7.37
N SER A 73 -10.49 -15.68 7.82
CA SER A 73 -10.68 -16.20 9.18
C SER A 73 -9.93 -17.50 9.49
N ASN A 74 -9.74 -18.37 8.50
CA ASN A 74 -9.25 -19.74 8.72
C ASN A 74 -7.76 -19.96 8.38
N ASN A 75 -7.10 -19.01 7.70
CA ASN A 75 -5.79 -19.26 7.05
C ASN A 75 -4.76 -18.15 7.26
N VAL A 76 -4.94 -17.27 8.24
CA VAL A 76 -4.14 -16.05 8.33
C VAL A 76 -3.50 -15.94 9.70
N LYS A 77 -2.17 -15.93 9.75
CA LYS A 77 -1.44 -15.61 10.98
C LYS A 77 -1.54 -14.11 11.23
N PRO A 78 -1.38 -13.66 12.49
CA PRO A 78 -1.22 -12.23 12.77
C PRO A 78 -0.15 -11.62 11.85
N MET A 79 -0.45 -10.52 11.16
CA MET A 79 0.35 -9.84 10.14
C MET A 79 0.22 -10.35 8.69
N GLU A 80 -0.64 -11.33 8.41
CA GLU A 80 -0.93 -11.80 7.05
C GLU A 80 -2.31 -11.33 6.53
N GLU A 81 -3.07 -10.59 7.35
CA GLU A 81 -4.44 -10.15 7.03
C GLU A 81 -4.47 -9.26 5.79
N MET A 82 -3.50 -8.35 5.67
CA MET A 82 -3.40 -7.47 4.51
C MET A 82 -3.13 -8.26 3.23
N SER A 83 -2.19 -9.20 3.28
CA SER A 83 -1.88 -10.07 2.14
C SER A 83 -3.11 -10.87 1.72
N CYS A 84 -3.85 -11.43 2.68
CA CYS A 84 -5.07 -12.15 2.36
C CYS A 84 -6.13 -11.25 1.69
N LEU A 85 -6.32 -10.02 2.16
CA LEU A 85 -7.24 -9.08 1.50
C LEU A 85 -6.75 -8.75 0.07
N GLN A 86 -5.45 -8.52 -0.12
CA GLN A 86 -4.83 -8.27 -1.43
C GLN A 86 -4.86 -9.51 -2.37
N ASP A 87 -4.94 -10.73 -1.84
CA ASP A 87 -5.13 -11.93 -2.66
C ASP A 87 -6.57 -12.09 -3.17
N ASN A 88 -7.53 -11.35 -2.58
CA ASN A 88 -8.96 -11.52 -2.83
C ASN A 88 -9.64 -10.29 -3.46
N PHE A 89 -9.08 -9.08 -3.33
CA PHE A 89 -9.78 -7.83 -3.66
C PHE A 89 -10.19 -7.67 -5.13
N GLU A 90 -9.57 -8.42 -6.05
CA GLU A 90 -9.86 -8.39 -7.49
C GLU A 90 -10.90 -9.41 -7.92
N LYS A 91 -11.34 -10.30 -7.01
CA LYS A 91 -12.40 -11.25 -7.28
C LYS A 91 -13.72 -10.49 -7.46
N LYS A 92 -14.44 -10.74 -8.56
CA LYS A 92 -15.75 -10.10 -8.83
C LYS A 92 -16.72 -10.20 -7.64
N GLU A 93 -16.77 -11.36 -6.98
CA GLU A 93 -17.59 -11.58 -5.78
C GLU A 93 -17.13 -10.76 -4.57
N PHE A 94 -15.83 -10.48 -4.45
CA PHE A 94 -15.30 -9.60 -3.40
C PHE A 94 -15.73 -8.16 -3.66
N ILE A 95 -15.53 -7.66 -4.89
CA ILE A 95 -15.91 -6.30 -5.31
C ILE A 95 -17.40 -6.06 -5.07
N LYS A 96 -18.24 -7.03 -5.47
CA LYS A 96 -19.70 -6.93 -5.35
C LYS A 96 -20.18 -6.92 -3.90
N ARG A 97 -19.59 -7.75 -3.03
CA ARG A 97 -20.07 -7.93 -1.66
C ARG A 97 -19.44 -6.99 -0.65
N HIS A 98 -18.18 -6.62 -0.87
CA HIS A 98 -17.39 -5.79 0.02
C HIS A 98 -16.81 -4.55 -0.70
N PRO A 99 -17.65 -3.71 -1.35
CA PRO A 99 -17.17 -2.58 -2.16
C PRO A 99 -16.40 -1.54 -1.36
N GLY A 100 -16.77 -1.34 -0.08
CA GLY A 100 -16.03 -0.46 0.83
C GLY A 100 -14.62 -0.99 1.12
N CYS A 101 -14.50 -2.27 1.44
CA CYS A 101 -13.20 -2.90 1.64
C CYS A 101 -12.36 -2.86 0.36
N HIS A 102 -12.94 -3.20 -0.79
CA HIS A 102 -12.26 -3.15 -2.08
C HIS A 102 -11.64 -1.77 -2.33
N LYS A 103 -12.41 -0.69 -2.11
CA LYS A 103 -11.92 0.68 -2.27
C LYS A 103 -10.69 0.97 -1.40
N GLU A 104 -10.72 0.60 -0.12
CA GLU A 104 -9.60 0.88 0.79
C GLU A 104 -8.37 0.00 0.48
N ILE A 105 -8.57 -1.24 0.02
CA ILE A 105 -7.47 -2.12 -0.43
C ILE A 105 -6.85 -1.63 -1.75
N VAL A 106 -7.65 -1.15 -2.71
CA VAL A 106 -7.13 -0.51 -3.93
C VAL A 106 -6.25 0.67 -3.56
N ARG A 107 -6.76 1.58 -2.72
CA ARG A 107 -6.00 2.75 -2.26
C ARG A 107 -4.71 2.36 -1.54
N PHE A 108 -4.76 1.30 -0.73
CA PHE A 108 -3.57 0.78 -0.05
C PHE A 108 -2.53 0.23 -1.04
N THR A 109 -2.97 -0.58 -2.00
CA THR A 109 -2.11 -1.15 -3.05
C THR A 109 -1.50 -0.05 -3.93
N GLU A 110 -2.23 1.02 -4.24
CA GLU A 110 -1.68 2.21 -4.91
C GLU A 110 -0.57 2.87 -4.08
N MET A 111 -0.75 3.02 -2.77
CA MET A 111 0.32 3.53 -1.89
C MET A 111 1.54 2.61 -1.85
N GLU A 112 1.36 1.29 -1.84
CA GLU A 112 2.48 0.34 -1.92
C GLU A 112 3.22 0.40 -3.27
N SER A 113 2.52 0.72 -4.36
CA SER A 113 3.15 0.93 -5.67
C SER A 113 4.02 2.18 -5.72
N LYS A 114 3.71 3.18 -4.87
CA LYS A 114 4.49 4.41 -4.70
C LYS A 114 5.67 4.23 -3.73
N ASP A 115 5.54 3.38 -2.72
CA ASP A 115 6.58 3.12 -1.73
C ASP A 115 6.60 1.65 -1.31
N THR A 116 7.60 0.91 -1.82
CA THR A 116 7.74 -0.53 -1.56
C THR A 116 8.00 -0.86 -0.09
N LYS A 117 8.43 0.12 0.72
CA LYS A 117 8.66 -0.06 2.16
C LYS A 117 7.37 -0.24 2.96
N LEU A 118 6.23 0.12 2.38
CA LEU A 118 4.92 -0.23 2.94
C LEU A 118 4.68 -1.74 2.87
N ASN A 119 5.18 -2.39 1.81
CA ASN A 119 5.14 -3.83 1.64
C ASN A 119 6.34 -4.52 2.33
N ARG A 120 6.21 -4.73 3.65
CA ARG A 120 7.28 -5.36 4.46
C ARG A 120 7.62 -6.78 3.98
N ALA A 121 6.63 -7.52 3.49
CA ALA A 121 6.84 -8.91 3.06
C ALA A 121 7.73 -8.97 1.82
N LEU A 122 7.46 -8.10 0.83
CA LEU A 122 8.30 -7.86 -0.33
C LEU A 122 9.68 -7.37 0.08
N THR A 123 9.78 -6.29 0.86
CA THR A 123 11.07 -5.70 1.26
C THR A 123 11.96 -6.74 1.97
N LYS A 124 11.36 -7.58 2.82
CA LYS A 124 12.08 -8.67 3.50
C LYS A 124 12.52 -9.77 2.54
N ALA A 125 11.65 -10.21 1.64
CA ALA A 125 11.95 -11.27 0.67
C ALA A 125 13.02 -10.82 -0.34
N CYS A 126 12.97 -9.55 -0.74
CA CYS A 126 13.80 -8.94 -1.77
C CYS A 126 15.06 -8.26 -1.25
N LYS A 127 15.26 -8.22 0.08
CA LYS A 127 16.41 -7.57 0.73
C LYS A 127 17.77 -7.87 0.06
N PRO A 128 18.10 -9.12 -0.35
CA PRO A 128 19.37 -9.40 -1.01
C PRO A 128 19.54 -8.63 -2.33
N VAL A 129 18.52 -8.65 -3.20
CA VAL A 129 18.51 -7.93 -4.49
C VAL A 129 18.53 -6.43 -4.27
N ILE A 130 17.70 -5.94 -3.33
CA ILE A 130 17.64 -4.51 -3.00
C ILE A 130 19.02 -4.01 -2.59
N LYS A 131 19.71 -4.73 -1.70
CA LYS A 131 21.03 -4.33 -1.23
C LYS A 131 22.09 -4.37 -2.33
N ALA A 132 22.02 -5.34 -3.24
CA ALA A 132 23.02 -5.51 -4.29
C ALA A 132 22.82 -4.55 -5.46
N HIS A 133 21.57 -4.26 -5.84
CA HIS A 133 21.24 -3.63 -7.12
C HIS A 133 20.34 -2.39 -7.00
N CYS A 134 19.58 -2.23 -5.93
CA CYS A 134 18.53 -1.21 -5.80
C CYS A 134 18.69 -0.29 -4.57
N GLU A 135 19.87 -0.28 -3.95
CA GLU A 135 20.08 0.37 -2.66
C GLU A 135 19.88 1.88 -2.73
N GLN A 136 20.25 2.51 -3.87
CA GLN A 136 20.06 3.95 -4.05
C GLN A 136 18.58 4.37 -3.89
N PHE A 137 17.65 3.59 -4.45
CA PHE A 137 16.23 3.87 -4.43
C PHE A 137 15.62 3.54 -3.07
N ALA A 138 16.09 2.46 -2.44
CA ALA A 138 15.61 2.04 -1.12
C ALA A 138 15.99 3.03 0.00
N ASN A 139 17.00 3.88 -0.21
CA ASN A 139 17.41 4.90 0.76
C ASN A 139 16.58 6.19 0.70
N GLU A 140 15.76 6.39 -0.34
CA GLU A 140 14.91 7.57 -0.49
C GLU A 140 13.78 7.59 0.55
N GLU A 141 13.23 8.76 0.87
CA GLU A 141 12.13 8.85 1.85
C GLU A 141 10.86 8.13 1.36
N ILE A 142 10.61 8.20 0.05
CA ILE A 142 9.60 7.48 -0.72
C ILE A 142 10.31 7.07 -2.01
N ASP A 143 10.20 5.81 -2.44
CA ASP A 143 10.93 5.33 -3.63
C ASP A 143 10.25 5.62 -4.97
N HIS A 144 9.01 6.11 -4.98
CA HIS A 144 8.25 6.45 -6.17
C HIS A 144 8.16 5.30 -7.21
N GLY A 145 8.16 4.06 -6.73
CA GLY A 145 8.13 2.84 -7.54
C GLY A 145 9.49 2.41 -8.11
N ASP A 146 10.57 3.17 -7.86
CA ASP A 146 11.91 2.89 -8.39
C ASP A 146 12.48 1.55 -7.90
N VAL A 147 12.23 1.21 -6.64
CA VAL A 147 12.66 -0.08 -6.09
C VAL A 147 11.99 -1.23 -6.84
N MET A 148 10.69 -1.12 -7.13
CA MET A 148 9.96 -2.16 -7.84
C MET A 148 10.43 -2.31 -9.29
N GLU A 149 10.64 -1.20 -10.00
CA GLU A 149 11.20 -1.24 -11.35
C GLU A 149 12.60 -1.87 -11.36
N CYS A 150 13.45 -1.49 -10.39
CA CYS A 150 14.76 -2.09 -10.24
C CYS A 150 14.67 -3.61 -9.98
N LEU A 151 13.72 -4.06 -9.15
CA LEU A 151 13.49 -5.49 -8.91
C LEU A 151 13.02 -6.22 -10.17
N LEU A 152 12.16 -5.62 -10.99
CA LEU A 152 11.71 -6.16 -12.28
C LEU A 152 12.88 -6.32 -13.26
N ASN A 153 13.77 -5.34 -13.31
CA ASN A 153 14.97 -5.37 -14.17
C ASN A 153 16.05 -6.36 -13.69
N ASN A 154 15.98 -6.79 -12.43
CA ASN A 154 16.95 -7.70 -11.81
C ASN A 154 16.34 -9.06 -11.44
N LYS A 155 15.25 -9.46 -12.11
CA LYS A 155 14.60 -10.75 -11.86
C LYS A 155 15.55 -11.92 -11.99
N ASP A 156 16.51 -11.89 -12.91
CA ASP A 156 17.36 -13.05 -13.16
C ASP A 156 18.67 -13.05 -12.38
N GLN A 157 18.83 -12.11 -11.43
CA GLN A 157 20.03 -12.05 -10.59
C GLN A 157 20.11 -13.22 -9.59
N PRO A 158 21.31 -13.67 -9.23
CA PRO A 158 21.51 -14.74 -8.23
C PRO A 158 20.90 -14.43 -6.86
N GLU A 159 20.86 -13.15 -6.47
CA GLU A 159 20.28 -12.70 -5.21
C GLU A 159 18.74 -12.81 -5.19
N MET A 160 18.10 -13.03 -6.34
CA MET A 160 16.65 -13.14 -6.49
C MET A 160 16.13 -14.46 -5.91
N THR A 161 15.76 -14.43 -4.63
CA THR A 161 15.14 -15.57 -3.97
C THR A 161 13.80 -15.93 -4.61
N SER A 162 13.41 -17.21 -4.53
CA SER A 162 12.10 -17.65 -5.03
C SER A 162 10.93 -16.83 -4.45
N LYS A 163 11.03 -16.46 -3.16
CA LYS A 163 10.00 -15.63 -2.51
C LYS A 163 9.95 -14.22 -3.11
N CYS A 164 11.09 -13.57 -3.29
CA CYS A 164 11.12 -12.25 -3.92
C CYS A 164 10.57 -12.31 -5.35
N ARG A 165 10.98 -13.32 -6.13
CA ARG A 165 10.49 -13.52 -7.49
C ARG A 165 8.97 -13.66 -7.54
N SER A 166 8.36 -14.37 -6.60
CA SER A 166 6.91 -14.48 -6.50
C SER A 166 6.24 -13.12 -6.28
N TYR A 167 6.78 -12.27 -5.39
CA TYR A 167 6.25 -10.91 -5.17
C TYR A 167 6.39 -10.04 -6.41
N VAL A 168 7.58 -10.04 -7.03
CA VAL A 168 7.85 -9.24 -8.23
C VAL A 168 6.95 -9.66 -9.40
N ASN A 169 6.79 -10.96 -9.64
CA ASN A 169 5.87 -11.47 -10.66
C ASN A 169 4.41 -11.12 -10.35
N HIS A 170 4.00 -11.20 -9.08
CA HIS A 170 2.64 -10.84 -8.69
C HIS A 170 2.36 -9.36 -8.97
N PHE A 171 3.28 -8.47 -8.58
CA PHE A 171 3.16 -7.04 -8.85
C PHE A 171 3.14 -6.74 -10.36
N GLU A 172 4.00 -7.41 -11.14
CA GLU A 172 4.01 -7.30 -12.60
C GLU A 172 2.66 -7.69 -13.22
N LEU A 173 2.08 -8.82 -12.80
CA LEU A 173 0.78 -9.28 -13.29
C LEU A 173 -0.36 -8.31 -12.93
N ILE A 174 -0.37 -7.80 -11.70
CA ILE A 174 -1.36 -6.80 -11.27
C ILE A 174 -1.25 -5.53 -12.13
N SER A 175 -0.03 -5.01 -12.29
CA SER A 175 0.23 -3.78 -13.05
C SER A 175 -0.08 -3.92 -14.54
N LEU A 176 0.09 -5.13 -15.10
CA LEU A 176 -0.26 -5.43 -16.50
C LEU A 176 -1.77 -5.54 -16.72
N ARG A 177 -2.53 -6.00 -15.72
CA ARG A 177 -3.99 -6.06 -15.81
C ARG A 177 -4.62 -4.69 -15.59
N ASP A 178 -4.08 -3.92 -14.65
CA ASP A 178 -4.61 -2.61 -14.29
C ASP A 178 -3.46 -1.63 -14.04
N TYR A 179 -3.35 -0.66 -14.95
CA TYR A 179 -2.27 0.33 -14.94
C TYR A 179 -2.32 1.27 -13.73
N HIS A 180 -3.44 1.36 -13.01
CA HIS A 180 -3.57 2.18 -11.80
C HIS A 180 -2.61 1.71 -10.70
N PHE A 181 -2.22 0.43 -10.70
CA PHE A 181 -1.25 -0.12 -9.75
C PHE A 181 0.22 0.10 -10.14
N SER A 182 0.47 0.80 -11.26
CA SER A 182 1.79 1.31 -11.62
C SER A 182 1.86 2.81 -11.32
N TYR A 183 2.39 3.18 -10.15
CA TYR A 183 2.54 4.58 -9.77
C TYR A 183 3.23 5.43 -10.85
N LYS A 184 4.31 4.91 -11.44
CA LYS A 184 5.04 5.61 -12.50
C LYS A 184 4.19 5.85 -13.73
N PHE A 185 3.43 4.84 -14.17
CA PHE A 185 2.53 4.98 -15.30
C PHE A 185 1.41 5.97 -14.99
N GLN A 186 0.74 5.82 -13.85
CA GLN A 186 -0.34 6.70 -13.41
C GLN A 186 0.14 8.16 -13.40
N LYS A 187 1.33 8.43 -12.84
CA LYS A 187 1.87 9.79 -12.76
C LYS A 187 2.33 10.35 -14.10
N ALA A 188 3.04 9.56 -14.90
CA ALA A 188 3.54 10.02 -16.19
C ALA A 188 2.41 10.26 -17.21
N CYS A 189 1.36 9.42 -17.17
CA CYS A 189 0.31 9.43 -18.18
C CYS A 189 -0.98 10.14 -17.72
N ALA A 190 -1.11 10.59 -16.47
CA ALA A 190 -2.34 11.20 -15.94
C ALA A 190 -2.92 12.29 -16.87
N ALA A 191 -2.12 13.29 -17.23
CA ALA A 191 -2.58 14.40 -18.06
C ALA A 191 -2.96 13.96 -19.48
N ASP A 192 -2.24 12.99 -20.04
CA ASP A 192 -2.54 12.46 -21.37
C ASP A 192 -3.80 11.59 -21.36
N ILE A 193 -4.02 10.79 -20.31
CA ILE A 193 -5.26 10.03 -20.11
C ILE A 193 -6.45 11.00 -19.99
N ASP A 194 -6.33 12.03 -19.15
CA ASP A 194 -7.39 13.03 -18.97
C ASP A 194 -7.71 13.78 -20.26
N LYS A 195 -6.72 13.98 -21.13
CA LYS A 195 -6.87 14.72 -22.38
C LYS A 195 -7.35 13.85 -23.54
N HIS A 196 -6.88 12.60 -23.62
CA HIS A 196 -7.03 11.75 -24.80
C HIS A 196 -8.01 10.59 -24.61
N CYS A 197 -8.39 10.26 -23.37
CA CYS A 197 -9.19 9.07 -23.05
C CYS A 197 -10.57 9.40 -22.44
N GLN A 198 -11.06 10.64 -22.54
CA GLN A 198 -12.33 11.08 -21.91
C GLN A 198 -13.55 10.24 -22.29
N ASP A 199 -13.55 9.64 -23.49
CA ASP A 199 -14.68 8.87 -24.01
C ASP A 199 -14.63 7.35 -23.70
N HIS A 200 -13.56 6.87 -23.04
CA HIS A 200 -13.35 5.44 -22.77
C HIS A 200 -13.71 5.00 -21.33
N GLY A 201 -14.27 5.89 -20.50
CA GLY A 201 -14.42 5.68 -19.06
C GLY A 201 -15.62 4.84 -18.57
N ASN A 202 -16.33 4.08 -19.41
CA ASN A 202 -17.58 3.41 -19.00
C ASN A 202 -17.68 1.89 -19.21
N ASP A 203 -16.63 1.21 -19.66
CA ASP A 203 -16.67 -0.25 -19.76
C ASP A 203 -16.30 -0.89 -18.42
N LYS A 204 -17.33 -1.06 -17.59
CA LYS A 204 -17.35 -1.84 -16.33
C LYS A 204 -17.18 -3.35 -16.55
#